data_AF-A0A930DKI8-F1
#
_entry.id   AF-A0A930DKI8-F1
#
_cell.length_a   1.000
_cell.length_b   1.000
_cell.length_c   1.000
_cell.angle_alpha   90.00
_cell.angle_beta   90.00
_cell.angle_gamma   90.00
#
_symmetry.space_group_name_H-M   'P 1'
#
loop_
_entity.id
_entity.type
_entity.pdbx_description
1 polymer ?
#
loop_
_entity_poly.entity_id
_entity_poly.type
_entity_poly.pdbx_seq_one_letter_code
_entity_poly.pdbx_strand_id
1 'polypeptide(L)'
;MVKMESITIQVPVEMRKYLEELSPESELRRNALLLYPYILNQSISHGRAAEILGIGKSELLDIYDKLGYSYLDLIQDELEEDLETFRQIKEKCKKTIENL
;
A
#
# COMPACT_ATOMS: atom_id res chain seq x y z
N MET A 1 -21.52 -1.62 5.05
CA MET A 1 -21.29 -0.19 4.77
C MET A 1 -20.26 0.31 5.77
N VAL A 2 -19.17 0.93 5.31
CA VAL A 2 -18.15 1.49 6.20
C VAL A 2 -18.76 2.64 6.99
N LYS A 3 -18.45 2.74 8.28
CA LYS A 3 -18.92 3.84 9.12
C LYS A 3 -18.02 5.05 8.88
N MET A 4 -18.62 6.16 8.45
CA MET A 4 -17.91 7.40 8.18
C MET A 4 -17.94 8.32 9.39
N GLU A 5 -16.85 9.08 9.59
CA GLU A 5 -16.74 10.09 10.62
C GLU A 5 -16.10 11.36 10.02
N SER A 6 -16.62 12.52 10.39
CA SER A 6 -16.13 13.81 9.92
C SER A 6 -15.08 14.35 10.87
N ILE A 7 -13.87 14.61 10.37
CA ILE A 7 -12.78 15.25 11.11
C ILE A 7 -12.49 16.63 10.53
N THR A 8 -12.04 17.55 11.39
CA THR A 8 -11.53 18.86 10.95
C THR A 8 -10.01 18.81 10.92
N ILE A 9 -9.42 19.14 9.77
CA ILE A 9 -7.96 19.25 9.61
C ILE A 9 -7.59 20.70 9.31
N GLN A 10 -6.46 21.14 9.87
CA GLN A 10 -5.88 22.44 9.54
C GLN A 10 -4.97 22.28 8.32
N VAL A 11 -5.22 23.06 7.28
CA VAL A 11 -4.45 23.05 6.03
C VAL A 11 -4.11 24.48 5.59
N PRO A 12 -3.00 24.68 4.87
CA PRO A 12 -2.72 25.94 4.18
C PRO A 12 -3.91 26.43 3.35
N VAL A 13 -4.16 27.75 3.36
CA VAL A 13 -5.31 28.37 2.68
C VAL A 13 -5.36 27.99 1.19
N GLU A 14 -4.21 27.93 0.53
CA GLU A 14 -4.09 27.58 -0.89
C GLU A 14 -4.48 26.13 -1.22
N MET A 15 -4.53 25.23 -0.24
CA MET A 15 -4.96 23.83 -0.45
C MET A 15 -6.46 23.71 -0.65
N ARG A 16 -7.24 24.71 -0.20
CA ARG A 16 -8.71 24.65 -0.18
C ARG A 16 -9.30 24.27 -1.54
N LYS A 17 -8.82 24.88 -2.62
CA LYS A 17 -9.31 24.63 -3.98
C LYS A 17 -9.11 23.20 -4.49
N TYR A 18 -8.24 22.42 -3.85
CA TYR A 18 -7.99 21.02 -4.18
C TYR A 18 -8.75 20.03 -3.28
N LEU A 19 -9.39 20.53 -2.22
CA LEU A 19 -10.12 19.71 -1.23
C LEU A 19 -11.64 19.85 -1.34
N GLU A 20 -12.13 20.86 -2.06
CA GLU A 20 -13.55 21.14 -2.29
C GLU A 20 -14.21 20.18 -3.30
N GLU A 21 -13.45 19.42 -4.09
CA GLU A 21 -13.98 18.48 -5.08
C GLU A 21 -14.36 17.13 -4.42
N LEU A 22 -15.67 16.88 -4.30
CA LEU A 22 -16.26 15.80 -3.48
C LEU A 22 -16.86 14.65 -4.33
N SER A 23 -16.20 14.28 -5.44
CA SER A 23 -16.59 13.03 -6.09
C SER A 23 -16.24 11.86 -5.16
N PRO A 24 -17.04 10.77 -5.12
CA PRO A 24 -16.71 9.60 -4.30
C PRO A 24 -15.31 9.04 -4.61
N GLU A 25 -14.88 9.11 -5.86
CA GLU A 25 -13.54 8.68 -6.30
C GLU A 25 -12.44 9.59 -5.74
N SER A 26 -12.61 10.91 -5.81
CA SER A 26 -11.67 11.88 -5.25
C SER A 26 -11.56 11.76 -3.73
N GLU A 27 -12.67 11.52 -3.04
CA GLU A 27 -12.68 11.27 -1.60
C GLU A 27 -11.95 9.98 -1.23
N LEU A 28 -12.22 8.88 -1.96
CA LEU A 28 -11.54 7.61 -1.73
C LEU A 28 -10.03 7.75 -1.93
N ARG A 29 -9.61 8.39 -3.03
CA ARG A 29 -8.19 8.65 -3.31
C ARG A 29 -7.54 9.50 -2.22
N ARG A 30 -8.21 10.55 -1.75
CA ARG A 30 -7.72 11.39 -0.63
C ARG A 30 -7.56 10.56 0.64
N ASN A 31 -8.57 9.76 0.99
CA ASN A 31 -8.56 8.96 2.20
C ASN A 31 -7.47 7.86 2.14
N ALA A 32 -7.26 7.25 0.99
CA ALA A 32 -6.13 6.33 0.77
C ALA A 32 -4.78 7.01 1.02
N LEU A 33 -4.56 8.20 0.43
CA LEU A 33 -3.32 8.96 0.65
C LEU A 33 -3.12 9.39 2.12
N LEU A 34 -4.18 9.66 2.86
CA LEU A 34 -4.08 9.93 4.30
C LEU A 34 -3.61 8.70 5.10
N LEU A 35 -3.88 7.49 4.63
CA LEU A 35 -3.42 6.24 5.26
C LEU A 35 -1.99 5.86 4.85
N TYR A 36 -1.52 6.31 3.69
CA TYR A 36 -0.23 5.89 3.12
C TYR A 36 0.98 6.05 4.07
N PRO A 37 1.15 7.16 4.82
CA PRO A 37 2.28 7.27 5.76
C PRO A 37 2.31 6.19 6.84
N TYR A 38 1.13 5.69 7.26
CA TYR A 38 1.01 4.62 8.25
C TYR A 38 1.23 3.23 7.65
N ILE A 39 1.06 3.10 6.33
CA ILE A 39 1.44 1.90 5.59
C ILE A 39 2.96 1.86 5.46
N LEU A 40 3.57 2.97 5.05
CA LEU A 40 5.02 3.12 4.82
C LEU A 40 5.83 2.86 6.10
N ASN A 41 5.37 3.37 7.24
CA ASN A 41 6.04 3.12 8.53
C ASN A 41 5.62 1.79 9.19
N GLN A 42 4.88 0.94 8.46
CA GLN A 42 4.42 -0.38 8.88
C GLN A 42 3.48 -0.37 10.11
N SER A 43 2.91 0.78 10.50
CA SER A 43 1.91 0.85 11.58
C SER A 43 0.62 0.11 11.23
N ILE A 44 0.24 0.11 9.96
CA ILE A 44 -0.87 -0.69 9.43
C ILE A 44 -0.43 -1.39 8.14
N SER A 45 -0.96 -2.58 7.89
CA SER A 45 -0.74 -3.25 6.62
C SER A 45 -1.64 -2.67 5.52
N HIS A 46 -1.26 -2.89 4.25
CA HIS A 46 -2.13 -2.62 3.10
C HIS A 46 -3.50 -3.28 3.20
N GLY A 47 -3.57 -4.51 3.75
CA GLY A 47 -4.83 -5.20 3.97
C GLY A 47 -5.71 -4.48 4.99
N ARG A 48 -5.11 -4.01 6.10
CA ARG A 48 -5.83 -3.23 7.11
C ARG A 48 -6.30 -1.89 6.58
N ALA A 49 -5.48 -1.21 5.77
CA ALA A 49 -5.88 0.04 5.12
C ALA A 49 -7.06 -0.15 4.16
N ALA A 50 -7.06 -1.22 3.35
CA ALA A 50 -8.16 -1.54 2.45
C ALA A 50 -9.46 -1.86 3.22
N GLU A 51 -9.34 -2.58 4.34
CA GLU A 51 -10.47 -2.86 5.24
C GLU A 51 -11.09 -1.57 5.81
N ILE A 52 -10.25 -0.61 6.25
CA ILE A 52 -10.71 0.70 6.75
C ILE A 52 -11.50 1.46 5.68
N LEU A 53 -11.02 1.41 4.44
CA LEU A 53 -11.66 2.07 3.29
C LEU A 53 -12.86 1.28 2.73
N GLY A 54 -13.04 0.03 3.13
CA GLY A 54 -14.12 -0.86 2.65
C GLY A 54 -13.96 -1.31 1.20
N ILE A 55 -12.72 -1.35 0.71
CA ILE A 55 -12.39 -1.73 -0.67
C ILE A 55 -11.52 -2.99 -0.71
N GLY A 56 -11.34 -3.57 -1.89
CA GLY A 56 -10.40 -4.67 -2.07
C GLY A 56 -8.95 -4.23 -1.88
N LYS A 57 -8.08 -5.12 -1.38
CA LYS A 57 -6.64 -4.83 -1.29
C LYS A 57 -6.07 -4.50 -2.68
N SER A 58 -6.44 -5.24 -3.72
CA SER A 58 -5.99 -4.98 -5.10
C SER A 58 -6.41 -3.59 -5.58
N GLU A 59 -7.64 -3.18 -5.29
CA GLU A 59 -8.16 -1.86 -5.66
C GLU A 59 -7.37 -0.74 -4.97
N LEU A 60 -6.99 -0.93 -3.69
CA LEU A 60 -6.09 0.00 -3.01
C LEU A 60 -4.72 0.08 -3.69
N LEU A 61 -4.17 -1.06 -4.12
CA LEU A 61 -2.90 -1.09 -4.85
C LEU A 61 -3.00 -0.39 -6.20
N ASP A 62 -4.10 -0.58 -6.93
CA ASP A 62 -4.34 0.09 -8.21
C ASP A 62 -4.41 1.63 -8.04
N ILE A 63 -4.97 2.12 -6.93
CA ILE A 63 -4.98 3.56 -6.61
C ILE A 63 -3.54 4.06 -6.43
N TYR A 64 -2.70 3.35 -5.68
CA TYR A 64 -1.32 3.77 -5.44
C TYR A 64 -0.44 3.65 -6.68
N ASP A 65 -0.61 2.59 -7.48
CA ASP A 65 0.12 2.35 -8.72
C ASP A 65 -0.14 3.46 -9.76
N LYS A 66 -1.41 3.84 -9.96
CA LYS A 66 -1.79 4.97 -10.83
C LYS A 66 -1.18 6.30 -10.41
N LEU A 67 -0.73 6.40 -9.15
CA LEU A 67 -0.12 7.59 -8.57
C LEU A 67 1.41 7.50 -8.49
N GLY A 68 2.00 6.37 -8.89
CA GLY A 68 3.43 6.12 -8.85
C GLY A 68 3.97 5.82 -7.45
N TYR A 69 3.12 5.45 -6.48
CA TYR A 69 3.58 5.03 -5.16
C TYR A 69 3.96 3.55 -5.20
N SER A 70 5.18 3.24 -4.75
CA SER A 70 5.65 1.86 -4.67
C SER A 70 4.84 1.06 -3.66
N TYR A 71 4.49 -0.17 -4.03
CA TYR A 71 3.89 -1.18 -3.15
C TYR A 71 4.94 -1.85 -2.24
N LEU A 72 6.20 -1.89 -2.69
CA LEU A 72 7.31 -2.52 -2.00
C LEU A 72 8.27 -1.42 -1.57
N ASP A 73 8.47 -1.29 -0.25
CA ASP A 73 9.58 -0.54 0.34
C ASP A 73 10.88 -1.36 0.29
N LEU A 74 11.00 -2.28 -0.67
CA LEU A 74 12.25 -2.97 -0.88
C LEU A 74 13.24 -1.96 -1.46
N ILE A 75 14.12 -1.49 -0.59
CA ILE A 75 15.41 -0.97 -1.03
C ILE A 75 16.04 -2.10 -1.87
N GLN A 76 16.70 -1.74 -2.97
CA GLN A 76 17.28 -2.71 -3.92
C GLN A 76 18.06 -3.84 -3.21
N ASP A 77 18.73 -3.52 -2.10
CA ASP A 77 19.49 -4.45 -1.27
C ASP A 77 18.63 -5.54 -0.60
N GLU A 78 17.44 -5.20 -0.07
CA GLU A 78 16.53 -6.17 0.55
C GLU A 78 15.93 -7.14 -0.51
N LEU A 79 15.63 -6.62 -1.70
CA LEU A 79 15.17 -7.45 -2.82
C LEU A 79 16.26 -8.44 -3.26
N GLU A 80 17.52 -8.02 -3.25
CA GLU A 80 18.66 -8.86 -3.63
C GLU A 80 18.86 -10.00 -2.62
N GLU A 81 18.71 -9.71 -1.33
CA GLU A 81 18.81 -10.69 -0.23
C GLU A 81 17.67 -11.73 -0.26
N ASP A 82 16.45 -11.29 -0.54
CA ASP A 82 15.29 -12.17 -0.74
C ASP A 82 15.46 -13.08 -1.97
N LEU A 83 15.98 -12.54 -3.07
CA LEU A 83 16.28 -13.33 -4.28
C LEU A 83 17.36 -14.37 -4.00
N GLU A 84 18.38 -14.04 -3.23
CA GLU A 84 19.44 -14.97 -2.85
C GLU A 84 18.90 -16.10 -1.96
N THR A 85 18.06 -15.76 -0.99
CA THR A 85 17.35 -16.74 -0.14
C THR A 85 16.50 -17.69 -0.97
N PHE A 86 15.73 -17.16 -1.93
CA PHE A 86 14.93 -17.97 -2.84
C PHE A 86 15.79 -18.93 -3.69
N ARG A 87 16.91 -18.45 -4.25
CA ARG A 87 17.86 -19.29 -5.02
C ARG A 87 18.40 -20.43 -4.17
N GLN A 88 18.80 -20.16 -2.92
CA GLN A 88 19.31 -21.19 -2.00
C GLN A 88 18.27 -22.25 -1.68
N ILE A 89 17.03 -21.86 -1.40
CA ILE A 89 15.92 -22.79 -1.14
C ILE A 89 15.66 -23.65 -2.38
N LYS A 90 15.60 -23.03 -3.57
CA LYS A 90 15.39 -23.74 -4.84
C LYS A 90 16.48 -24.77 -5.13
N GLU A 91 17.75 -24.41 -4.92
CA GLU A 91 18.90 -25.32 -5.07
C GLU A 91 18.84 -26.50 -4.10
N LYS A 92 18.51 -26.25 -2.83
CA LYS A 92 18.33 -27.32 -1.83
C LYS A 92 17.23 -28.28 -2.24
N CYS A 93 16.06 -27.77 -2.64
CA CYS A 93 14.95 -28.61 -3.10
C CYS A 93 15.32 -29.45 -4.33
N LYS A 94 16.08 -28.89 -5.28
CA LYS A 94 16.53 -29.61 -6.47
C LYS A 94 17.48 -30.76 -6.13
N LYS A 95 18.45 -30.52 -5.25
CA LYS A 95 19.36 -31.57 -4.74
C LYS A 95 18.64 -32.66 -3.96
N THR A 96 17.59 -32.33 -3.21
CA THR A 96 16.78 -33.33 -2.51
C THR A 96 16.00 -34.23 -3.47
N ILE A 97 15.55 -33.70 -4.62
CA ILE A 97 14.83 -34.46 -5.65
C ILE A 97 15.78 -35.34 -6.47
N GLU A 98 17.01 -34.88 -6.75
CA GLU A 98 18.01 -35.64 -7.51
C GLU A 98 18.70 -36.76 -6.70
N ASN A 99 18.57 -36.74 -5.37
CA ASN A 99 19.10 -37.77 -4.47
C ASN A 99 18.03 -38.77 -3.97
N LEU A 100 16.84 -38.76 -4.57
CA LEU A 100 15.76 -39.75 -4.41
C LEU A 100 15.75 -40.71 -5.60
#